data_AF-A0A9P3GK38-F1
#
_entry.id   AF-A0A9P3GK38-F1
#
_cell.length_a   1.000
_cell.length_b   1.000
_cell.length_c   1.000
_cell.angle_alpha   90.00
_cell.angle_beta   90.00
_cell.angle_gamma   90.00
#
_symmetry.space_group_name_H-M   'P 1'
#
loop_
_entity.id
_entity.type
_entity.pdbx_description
1 polymer ?
#
loop_
_entity_poly.entity_id
_entity_poly.type
_entity_poly.pdbx_seq_one_letter_code
_entity_poly.pdbx_strand_id
1 'polypeptide(L)'
;MRRSCTSEMDRVAGLAYCMGCAVLPLYDATAPLDEPWQLLIRSMADGARLRLFLLHRCDTPFGLFPSWAQFVAGAPTLEEEPVYAIPTADCLTLVQNDESPADRPGQYYQTAEISIPCHISVDGNKDLVIQFKGERAARRVPLGQGYTGIHGVILPGVFYTLVRLHLLRKSDSEPKHEEYWVVGEVVGQKKVVAAEGVRQSQVDVVKWAVILACANGIGWTMRSWDAKIVYVANEEALQRTKYRDQYMNAFETMRANGERSTTG
;
A
#
# COMPACT_ATOMS: atom_id res chain seq x y z
N MET A 1 22.17 22.83 24.35
CA MET A 1 22.86 21.75 23.61
C MET A 1 21.85 21.11 22.67
N ARG A 2 21.92 21.40 21.36
CA ARG A 2 21.04 20.76 20.36
C ARG A 2 21.55 19.34 20.14
N ARG A 3 20.80 18.33 20.58
CA ARG A 3 21.07 16.94 20.19
C ARG A 3 20.61 16.80 18.74
N SER A 4 21.55 16.69 17.81
CA SER A 4 21.28 16.34 16.41
C SER A 4 21.70 14.89 16.18
N CYS A 5 20.88 14.11 15.49
CA CYS A 5 21.28 12.78 15.01
C CYS A 5 22.54 12.92 14.17
N THR A 6 23.61 12.22 14.54
CA THR A 6 24.92 12.33 13.90
C THR A 6 25.09 11.39 12.72
N SER A 7 24.31 10.31 12.66
CA SER A 7 24.27 9.36 11.56
C SER A 7 22.84 9.14 11.04
N GLU A 8 22.72 8.61 9.82
CA GLU A 8 21.43 8.17 9.28
C GLU A 8 20.84 7.01 10.09
N MET A 9 21.69 6.13 10.63
CA MET A 9 21.25 5.06 11.53
C MET A 9 20.58 5.61 12.79
N ASP A 10 21.14 6.68 13.38
CA ASP A 10 20.53 7.36 14.55
C ASP A 10 19.15 7.93 14.20
N ARG A 11 18.94 8.37 12.95
CA ARG A 11 17.63 8.87 12.49
C ARG A 11 16.61 7.74 12.42
N VAL A 12 16.99 6.57 11.87
CA VAL A 12 16.12 5.38 11.85
C VAL A 12 15.78 4.93 13.28
N ALA A 13 16.78 4.87 14.17
CA ALA A 13 16.57 4.54 15.58
C ALA A 13 15.70 5.56 16.32
N GLY A 14 15.94 6.85 16.10
CA GLY A 14 15.12 7.92 16.65
C GLY A 14 13.67 7.87 16.16
N LEU A 15 13.45 7.50 14.90
CA LEU A 15 12.11 7.32 14.34
C LEU A 15 11.37 6.17 15.02
N ALA A 16 12.05 5.04 15.30
CA ALA A 16 11.48 3.92 16.06
C ALA A 16 10.94 4.35 17.42
N TYR A 17 11.69 5.20 18.12
CA TYR A 17 11.27 5.79 19.38
C TYR A 17 10.06 6.73 19.18
N CYS A 18 10.09 7.63 18.20
CA CYS A 18 9.00 8.56 17.92
C CYS A 18 7.69 7.87 17.51
N MET A 19 7.77 6.71 16.82
CA MET A 19 6.61 5.93 16.42
C MET A 19 6.09 4.99 17.53
N GLY A 20 6.74 4.97 18.70
CA GLY A 20 6.33 4.13 19.83
C GLY A 20 6.41 2.63 19.52
N CYS A 21 7.40 2.20 18.74
CA CYS A 21 7.63 0.78 18.47
C CYS A 21 7.78 0.01 19.80
N ALA A 22 7.04 -1.09 19.94
CA ALA A 22 7.04 -1.90 21.17
C ALA A 22 8.41 -2.52 21.47
N VAL A 23 9.19 -2.78 20.42
CA VAL A 23 10.56 -3.27 20.50
C VAL A 23 11.42 -2.31 19.69
N LEU A 24 12.50 -1.82 20.29
CA LEU A 24 13.54 -1.08 19.58
C LEU A 24 14.52 -2.11 18.99
N PRO A 25 14.53 -2.32 17.67
CA PRO A 25 15.48 -3.22 17.06
C PRO A 25 16.91 -2.76 17.29
N LEU A 26 17.82 -3.71 17.49
CA LEU A 26 19.26 -3.47 17.47
C LEU A 26 19.71 -3.47 16.01
N TYR A 27 20.41 -2.42 15.61
CA TYR A 27 20.90 -2.27 14.25
C TYR A 27 22.40 -2.56 14.17
N ASP A 28 22.81 -3.27 13.12
CA ASP A 28 24.21 -3.38 12.74
C ASP A 28 24.63 -2.07 12.04
N ALA A 29 25.60 -1.36 12.62
CA ALA A 29 26.11 -0.10 12.08
C ALA A 29 26.83 -0.26 10.73
N THR A 30 27.20 -1.49 10.36
CA THR A 30 27.84 -1.82 9.09
C THR A 30 26.85 -2.20 7.98
N ALA A 31 25.59 -2.43 8.34
CA ALA A 31 24.55 -2.80 7.39
C ALA A 31 24.14 -1.62 6.47
N PRO A 32 23.74 -1.89 5.22
CA PRO A 32 23.14 -0.88 4.38
C PRO A 32 21.83 -0.37 5.01
N LEU A 33 21.55 0.93 4.91
CA LEU A 33 20.44 1.61 5.61
C LEU A 33 19.03 1.06 5.31
N ASP A 34 18.84 0.35 4.20
CA ASP A 34 17.54 -0.26 3.92
C ASP A 34 17.24 -1.47 4.82
N GLU A 35 18.25 -2.20 5.30
CA GLU A 35 18.04 -3.29 6.27
C GLU A 35 17.46 -2.82 7.61
N PRO A 36 18.05 -1.85 8.34
CA PRO A 36 17.49 -1.33 9.57
C PRO A 36 16.13 -0.65 9.33
N TRP A 37 15.92 -0.04 8.16
CA TRP A 37 14.63 0.50 7.77
C TRP A 37 13.54 -0.57 7.62
N GLN A 38 13.83 -1.69 6.92
CA GLN A 38 12.88 -2.81 6.83
C GLN A 38 12.61 -3.45 8.20
N LEU A 39 13.63 -3.56 9.05
CA LEU A 39 13.48 -4.06 10.41
C LEU A 39 12.60 -3.14 11.26
N LEU A 40 12.75 -1.82 11.09
CA LEU A 40 11.87 -0.84 11.71
C LEU A 40 10.42 -1.01 11.25
N ILE A 41 10.18 -1.11 9.93
CA ILE A 41 8.82 -1.33 9.39
C ILE A 41 8.20 -2.59 10.01
N ARG A 42 8.92 -3.71 10.09
CA ARG A 42 8.44 -4.96 10.73
C ARG A 42 8.04 -4.73 12.20
N SER A 43 8.71 -3.82 12.89
CA SER A 43 8.51 -3.51 14.31
C SER A 43 7.47 -2.42 14.57
N MET A 44 6.98 -1.74 13.51
CA MET A 44 5.92 -0.74 13.62
C MET A 44 4.58 -1.40 13.98
N ALA A 45 3.73 -0.67 14.68
CA ALA A 45 2.33 -1.07 14.88
C ALA A 45 1.60 -1.21 13.53
N ASP A 46 0.64 -2.13 13.44
CA ASP A 46 -0.05 -2.45 12.18
C ASP A 46 -0.66 -1.21 11.50
N GLY A 47 -1.23 -0.28 12.27
CA GLY A 47 -1.79 0.98 11.74
C GLY A 47 -0.72 1.92 11.16
N ALA A 48 0.46 2.01 11.77
CA ALA A 48 1.57 2.81 11.24
C ALA A 48 2.12 2.21 9.94
N ARG A 49 2.24 0.86 9.88
CA ARG A 49 2.60 0.16 8.65
C ARG A 49 1.60 0.38 7.53
N LEU A 50 0.31 0.28 7.84
CA LEU A 50 -0.75 0.53 6.87
C LEU A 50 -0.65 1.95 6.30
N ARG A 51 -0.42 2.97 7.16
CA ARG A 51 -0.23 4.34 6.70
C ARG A 51 0.99 4.47 5.78
N LEU A 52 2.13 3.91 6.17
CA LEU A 52 3.33 3.91 5.31
C LEU A 52 3.04 3.23 3.96
N PHE A 53 2.33 2.10 3.98
CA PHE A 53 1.93 1.34 2.81
C PHE A 53 0.98 2.12 1.88
N LEU A 54 0.07 2.92 2.43
CA LEU A 54 -0.93 3.66 1.64
C LEU A 54 -0.45 5.04 1.18
N LEU A 55 0.38 5.73 1.95
CA LEU A 55 0.69 7.15 1.71
C LEU A 55 1.99 7.36 0.96
N HIS A 56 2.90 6.38 0.99
CA HIS A 56 4.22 6.51 0.37
C HIS A 56 4.35 5.62 -0.85
N ARG A 57 4.83 6.22 -1.94
CA ARG A 57 5.23 5.51 -3.15
C ARG A 57 6.49 4.69 -2.93
N CYS A 58 6.45 3.45 -3.41
CA CYS A 58 7.62 2.60 -3.54
C CYS A 58 8.46 3.04 -4.74
N ASP A 59 9.75 3.18 -4.50
CA ASP A 59 10.81 3.49 -5.47
C ASP A 59 11.46 2.23 -6.06
N THR A 60 11.06 1.05 -5.56
CA THR A 60 11.42 -0.25 -6.10
C THR A 60 10.21 -0.93 -6.75
N PRO A 61 10.40 -1.60 -7.90
CA PRO A 61 9.31 -2.32 -8.56
C PRO A 61 8.87 -3.49 -7.67
N PHE A 62 7.56 -3.66 -7.51
CA PHE A 62 6.95 -4.67 -6.64
C PHE A 62 7.33 -4.60 -5.15
N GLY A 63 7.93 -3.48 -4.70
CA GLY A 63 8.08 -3.18 -3.29
C GLY A 63 6.73 -2.85 -2.64
N LEU A 64 6.58 -3.17 -1.35
CA LEU A 64 5.39 -2.79 -0.57
C LEU A 64 5.54 -1.45 0.15
N PHE A 65 6.79 -1.11 0.50
CA PHE A 65 7.17 0.09 1.25
C PHE A 65 8.24 0.87 0.48
N PRO A 66 8.35 2.20 0.70
CA PRO A 66 9.47 2.98 0.18
C PRO A 66 10.81 2.51 0.76
N SER A 67 11.91 2.76 0.05
CA SER A 67 13.25 2.73 0.62
C SER A 67 13.43 3.84 1.67
N TRP A 68 14.50 3.75 2.47
CA TRP A 68 14.84 4.83 3.40
C TRP A 68 15.07 6.15 2.66
N ALA A 69 15.79 6.09 1.54
CA ALA A 69 16.09 7.26 0.72
C ALA A 69 14.81 7.92 0.19
N GLN A 70 13.87 7.13 -0.33
CA GLN A 70 12.59 7.64 -0.81
C GLN A 70 11.71 8.21 0.31
N PHE A 71 11.72 7.58 1.48
CA PHE A 71 10.97 8.05 2.65
C PHE A 71 11.49 9.40 3.17
N VAL A 72 12.81 9.59 3.22
CA VAL A 72 13.42 10.84 3.72
C VAL A 72 13.36 11.96 2.68
N ALA A 73 13.54 11.64 1.39
CA ALA A 73 13.56 12.64 0.33
C ALA A 73 12.16 13.14 -0.07
N GLY A 74 11.13 12.32 0.14
CA GLY A 74 9.78 12.59 -0.32
C GLY A 74 8.83 13.03 0.78
N ALA A 75 8.01 14.05 0.48
CA ALA A 75 6.74 14.19 1.18
C ALA A 75 5.85 12.96 0.86
N PRO A 76 4.93 12.61 1.77
CA PRO A 76 3.85 11.66 1.47
C PRO A 76 3.23 11.98 0.12
N THR A 77 3.04 10.96 -0.71
CA THR A 77 2.55 11.15 -2.09
C THR A 77 1.05 11.47 -2.11
N LEU A 78 0.35 11.12 -1.03
CA LEU A 78 -1.03 11.49 -0.77
C LEU A 78 -1.05 12.44 0.44
N GLU A 79 -1.85 13.51 0.38
CA GLU A 79 -1.81 14.60 1.36
C GLU A 79 -1.95 14.09 2.81
N GLU A 80 -0.98 14.46 3.65
CA GLU A 80 -1.04 14.20 5.08
C GLU A 80 -1.71 15.35 5.82
N GLU A 81 -2.74 15.02 6.58
CA GLU A 81 -2.93 15.67 7.88
C GLU A 81 -2.68 14.63 8.98
N PRO A 82 -2.42 15.07 10.23
CA PRO A 82 -2.13 14.16 11.33
C PRO A 82 -3.32 13.24 11.63
N VAL A 83 -3.33 12.08 10.97
CA VAL A 83 -4.32 11.03 11.18
C VAL A 83 -3.81 10.10 12.28
N TYR A 84 -4.41 10.21 13.46
CA TYR A 84 -4.42 9.08 14.39
C TYR A 84 -5.42 8.07 13.84
N ALA A 85 -4.92 7.06 13.11
CA ALA A 85 -5.75 5.97 12.65
C ALA A 85 -6.27 5.22 13.89
N ILE A 86 -7.59 5.23 14.07
CA ILE A 86 -8.22 4.30 15.01
C ILE A 86 -7.98 2.91 14.41
N PRO A 87 -7.43 1.94 15.15
CA PRO A 87 -7.25 0.58 14.65
C PRO A 87 -8.59 0.04 14.17
N THR A 88 -8.79 0.00 12.85
CA THR A 88 -9.91 -0.68 12.22
C THR A 88 -9.50 -2.12 11.93
N ALA A 89 -10.46 -2.96 11.51
CA ALA A 89 -10.17 -4.32 11.06
C ALA A 89 -9.20 -4.39 9.86
N ASP A 90 -8.92 -3.24 9.23
CA ASP A 90 -8.14 -3.06 8.00
C ASP A 90 -6.62 -2.92 8.26
N CYS A 91 -6.13 -3.35 9.42
CA CYS A 91 -4.74 -3.23 9.80
C CYS A 91 -3.81 -4.10 8.92
N LEU A 92 -2.62 -3.58 8.58
CA LEU A 92 -1.60 -4.32 7.83
C LEU A 92 -0.72 -5.13 8.78
N THR A 93 -1.14 -6.36 9.05
CA THR A 93 -0.50 -7.27 10.02
C THR A 93 0.69 -8.00 9.40
N LEU A 94 1.73 -8.24 10.22
CA LEU A 94 2.92 -8.98 9.82
C LEU A 94 2.60 -10.47 9.95
N VAL A 95 2.86 -11.26 8.91
CA VAL A 95 2.86 -12.71 9.03
C VAL A 95 4.03 -13.08 9.92
N GLN A 96 3.76 -13.44 11.17
CA GLN A 96 4.79 -13.93 12.09
C GLN A 96 5.30 -15.28 11.59
N ASN A 97 6.46 -15.25 10.97
CA ASN A 97 7.27 -16.44 10.74
C ASN A 97 8.46 -16.31 11.70
N ASP A 98 8.42 -17.07 12.81
CA ASP A 98 9.47 -17.06 13.85
C ASP A 98 10.85 -17.47 13.31
N GLU A 99 10.93 -17.98 12.08
CA GLU A 99 12.14 -18.45 11.41
C GLU A 99 12.69 -17.50 10.33
N SER A 100 12.01 -16.38 10.03
CA SER A 100 12.48 -15.47 8.99
C SER A 100 13.64 -14.61 9.52
N PRO A 101 14.85 -14.73 8.94
CA PRO A 101 15.97 -13.88 9.34
C PRO A 101 15.62 -12.40 9.19
N ALA A 102 16.23 -11.56 10.03
CA ALA A 102 15.90 -10.14 10.17
C ALA A 102 16.11 -9.35 8.86
N ASP A 103 16.97 -9.86 7.98
CA ASP A 103 17.35 -9.34 6.67
C ASP A 103 16.27 -9.52 5.60
N ARG A 104 15.30 -10.42 5.79
CA ARG A 104 14.23 -10.64 4.81
C ARG A 104 13.08 -9.63 4.96
N PRO A 105 12.53 -9.13 3.84
CA PRO A 105 11.29 -8.37 3.86
C PRO A 105 10.19 -9.17 4.56
N GLY A 106 9.44 -8.51 5.43
CA GLY A 106 8.27 -9.13 6.06
C GLY A 106 7.24 -9.54 5.01
N GLN A 107 6.46 -10.58 5.29
CA GLN A 107 5.23 -10.86 4.56
C GLN A 107 4.07 -10.23 5.33
N TYR A 108 3.15 -9.57 4.63
CA TYR A 108 2.08 -8.80 5.26
C TYR A 108 0.73 -9.26 4.77
N TYR A 109 -0.26 -9.18 5.65
CA TYR A 109 -1.64 -9.45 5.30
C TYR A 109 -2.60 -8.46 5.95
N GLN A 110 -3.81 -8.37 5.41
CA GLN A 110 -4.93 -7.66 6.02
C GLN A 110 -6.24 -8.38 5.68
N THR A 111 -7.27 -8.19 6.49
CA THR A 111 -8.63 -8.61 6.11
C THR A 111 -9.35 -7.40 5.55
N ALA A 112 -9.88 -7.51 4.33
CA ALA A 112 -10.54 -6.39 3.66
C ALA A 112 -11.55 -6.88 2.62
N GLU A 113 -12.42 -5.98 2.19
CA GLU A 113 -13.28 -6.19 1.02
C GLU A 113 -12.43 -6.15 -0.25
N ILE A 114 -12.57 -7.19 -1.09
CA ILE A 114 -11.92 -7.27 -2.39
C ILE A 114 -12.95 -7.32 -3.50
N SER A 115 -12.70 -6.59 -4.59
CA SER A 115 -13.62 -6.48 -5.71
C SER A 115 -13.60 -7.69 -6.65
N ILE A 116 -14.67 -7.88 -7.42
CA ILE A 116 -14.56 -8.66 -8.66
C ILE A 116 -13.53 -8.02 -9.61
N PRO A 117 -12.93 -8.79 -10.54
CA PRO A 117 -11.94 -8.24 -11.46
C PRO A 117 -12.46 -7.02 -12.24
N CYS A 118 -11.62 -6.01 -12.45
CA CYS A 118 -11.95 -4.79 -13.18
C CYS A 118 -10.83 -4.34 -14.11
N HIS A 119 -11.19 -3.57 -15.13
CA HIS A 119 -10.24 -2.74 -15.86
C HIS A 119 -10.23 -1.33 -15.29
N ILE A 120 -9.04 -0.73 -15.24
CA ILE A 120 -8.86 0.66 -14.85
C ILE A 120 -8.19 1.36 -16.02
N SER A 121 -8.73 2.49 -16.42
CA SER A 121 -8.17 3.39 -17.43
C SER A 121 -8.35 4.83 -16.98
N VAL A 122 -7.60 5.74 -17.59
CA VAL A 122 -7.81 7.18 -17.45
C VAL A 122 -8.54 7.67 -18.70
N ASP A 123 -9.59 8.49 -18.55
CA ASP A 123 -10.25 9.11 -19.70
C ASP A 123 -9.65 10.46 -20.09
N GLY A 124 -10.15 11.07 -21.16
CA GLY A 124 -9.66 12.36 -21.66
C GLY A 124 -9.84 13.54 -20.68
N ASN A 125 -10.67 13.39 -19.65
CA ASN A 125 -10.81 14.38 -18.57
C ASN A 125 -9.86 14.12 -17.39
N LYS A 126 -9.01 13.10 -17.52
CA LYS A 126 -8.15 12.56 -16.46
C LYS A 126 -8.94 11.87 -15.35
N ASP A 127 -10.20 11.51 -15.55
CA ASP A 127 -10.93 10.73 -14.55
C ASP A 127 -10.50 9.26 -14.65
N LEU A 128 -10.44 8.56 -13.50
CA LEU A 128 -10.33 7.12 -13.53
C LEU A 128 -11.65 6.50 -13.95
N VAL A 129 -11.60 5.67 -14.97
CA VAL A 129 -12.70 4.85 -15.43
C VAL A 129 -12.45 3.42 -14.98
N ILE A 130 -13.34 2.90 -14.14
CA ILE A 130 -13.28 1.55 -13.59
C ILE A 130 -14.43 0.73 -14.15
N GLN A 131 -14.11 -0.32 -14.91
CA GLN A 131 -15.07 -1.24 -15.50
C GLN A 131 -14.96 -2.61 -14.86
N PHE A 132 -15.89 -2.96 -13.97
CA PHE A 132 -15.95 -4.28 -13.37
C PHE A 132 -16.40 -5.34 -14.38
N LYS A 133 -15.81 -6.54 -14.29
CA LYS A 133 -16.08 -7.67 -15.17
C LYS A 133 -17.54 -8.10 -15.04
N GLY A 134 -18.26 -8.06 -16.15
CA GLY A 134 -19.68 -8.43 -16.20
C GLY A 134 -20.65 -7.30 -15.85
N GLU A 135 -20.16 -6.11 -15.50
CA GLU A 135 -20.98 -4.90 -15.43
C GLU A 135 -21.05 -4.23 -16.80
N ARG A 136 -22.19 -3.61 -17.14
CA ARG A 136 -22.37 -2.90 -18.41
C ARG A 136 -21.90 -1.44 -18.36
N ALA A 137 -21.93 -0.85 -17.18
CA ALA A 137 -21.55 0.54 -16.96
C ALA A 137 -20.17 0.59 -16.31
N ALA A 138 -19.33 1.51 -16.79
CA ALA A 138 -18.11 1.88 -16.11
C ALA A 138 -18.44 2.93 -15.05
N ARG A 139 -17.62 2.98 -14.00
CA ARG A 139 -17.71 4.00 -12.96
C ARG A 139 -16.57 4.99 -13.11
N ARG A 140 -16.80 6.25 -12.76
CA ARG A 140 -15.82 7.33 -12.91
C ARG A 140 -15.43 7.89 -11.55
N VAL A 141 -14.13 7.90 -11.25
CA VAL A 141 -13.56 8.59 -10.09
C VAL A 141 -12.84 9.84 -10.59
N PRO A 142 -13.30 11.04 -10.23
CA PRO A 142 -12.64 12.26 -10.68
C PRO A 142 -11.25 12.38 -10.05
N LEU A 143 -10.22 12.53 -10.88
CA LEU A 143 -8.88 12.89 -10.41
C LEU A 143 -8.75 14.41 -10.42
N GLY A 144 -8.38 15.00 -9.28
CA GLY A 144 -8.10 16.44 -9.21
C GLY A 144 -9.21 17.35 -8.66
N GLN A 145 -10.33 16.79 -8.17
CA GLN A 145 -11.24 17.52 -7.29
C GLN A 145 -11.01 17.12 -5.83
N GLY A 146 -10.13 17.86 -5.13
CA GLY A 146 -9.79 17.62 -3.73
C GLY A 146 -8.68 16.56 -3.54
N TYR A 147 -8.76 15.79 -2.45
CA TYR A 147 -7.76 14.82 -1.99
C TYR A 147 -7.56 13.58 -2.90
N THR A 148 -8.12 13.52 -4.12
CA THR A 148 -7.99 12.31 -4.96
C THR A 148 -6.62 12.23 -5.63
N GLY A 149 -5.94 11.10 -5.44
CA GLY A 149 -4.58 10.89 -5.93
C GLY A 149 -4.28 9.42 -6.19
N ILE A 150 -3.27 9.16 -7.02
CA ILE A 150 -2.79 7.82 -7.34
C ILE A 150 -1.28 7.82 -7.22
N HIS A 151 -0.72 6.77 -6.64
CA HIS A 151 0.68 6.46 -6.79
C HIS A 151 0.91 4.99 -7.10
N GLY A 152 1.92 4.71 -7.92
CA GLY A 152 2.17 3.40 -8.51
C GLY A 152 1.87 3.38 -10.01
N VAL A 153 1.67 2.19 -10.57
CA VAL A 153 1.52 1.99 -12.02
C VAL A 153 0.21 1.27 -12.31
N ILE A 154 -0.56 1.80 -13.27
CA ILE A 154 -1.74 1.16 -13.83
C ILE A 154 -1.49 0.94 -15.32
N LEU A 155 -1.33 -0.31 -15.72
CA LEU A 155 -1.23 -0.70 -17.13
C LEU A 155 -2.60 -0.84 -17.80
N PRO A 156 -2.74 -0.40 -19.06
CA PRO A 156 -3.94 -0.61 -19.84
C PRO A 156 -4.14 -2.09 -20.18
N GLY A 157 -5.40 -2.51 -20.29
CA GLY A 157 -5.78 -3.88 -20.70
C GLY A 157 -5.53 -4.97 -19.64
N VAL A 158 -5.02 -4.62 -18.46
CA VAL A 158 -4.85 -5.54 -17.34
C VAL A 158 -6.14 -5.62 -16.51
N PHE A 159 -6.45 -6.83 -16.05
CA PHE A 159 -7.47 -7.03 -15.02
C PHE A 159 -6.86 -6.90 -13.64
N TYR A 160 -7.39 -5.96 -12.88
CA TYR A 160 -7.05 -5.74 -11.49
C TYR A 160 -8.17 -6.21 -10.57
N THR A 161 -7.87 -6.27 -9.29
CA THR A 161 -8.86 -6.21 -8.22
C THR A 161 -8.58 -4.96 -7.39
N LEU A 162 -9.62 -4.44 -6.74
CA LEU A 162 -9.53 -3.35 -5.79
C LEU A 162 -9.69 -3.93 -4.39
N VAL A 163 -8.70 -3.70 -3.53
CA VAL A 163 -8.82 -3.95 -2.09
C VAL A 163 -9.22 -2.64 -1.44
N ARG A 164 -10.41 -2.62 -0.86
CA ARG A 164 -11.03 -1.43 -0.28
C ARG A 164 -10.62 -1.28 1.18
N LEU A 165 -10.20 -0.09 1.56
CA LEU A 165 -9.73 0.22 2.90
C LEU A 165 -10.35 1.52 3.41
N HIS A 166 -10.79 1.49 4.66
CA HIS A 166 -11.40 2.64 5.31
C HIS A 166 -10.51 3.16 6.43
N LEU A 167 -10.00 4.38 6.24
CA LEU A 167 -9.27 5.09 7.27
C LEU A 167 -10.15 6.15 7.91
N LEU A 168 -10.24 6.10 9.24
CA LEU A 168 -10.87 7.13 10.04
C LEU A 168 -9.85 8.22 10.33
N ARG A 169 -10.11 9.41 9.80
CA ARG A 169 -9.38 10.62 10.12
C ARG A 169 -10.04 11.32 11.29
N LYS A 170 -9.33 11.41 12.40
CA LYS A 170 -9.72 12.29 13.51
C LYS A 170 -9.53 13.74 13.04
N SER A 171 -10.60 14.53 13.06
CA SER A 171 -10.58 15.96 12.78
C SER A 171 -11.24 16.69 13.95
N ASP A 172 -10.83 17.94 14.19
CA ASP A 172 -11.26 18.74 15.34
C ASP A 172 -12.77 19.04 15.33
N SER A 173 -13.41 18.98 14.16
CA SER A 173 -14.85 19.18 14.01
C SER A 173 -15.64 17.87 13.96
N GLU A 174 -15.32 16.96 13.04
CA GLU A 174 -15.98 15.65 12.87
C GLU A 174 -15.02 14.63 12.26
N PRO A 175 -15.12 13.32 12.62
CA PRO A 175 -14.33 12.28 11.99
C PRO A 175 -14.66 12.19 10.49
N LYS A 176 -13.63 12.27 9.64
CA LYS A 176 -13.77 12.09 8.19
C LYS A 176 -13.40 10.66 7.81
N HIS A 177 -14.21 10.06 6.94
CA HIS A 177 -13.91 8.76 6.35
C HIS A 177 -13.11 8.97 5.08
N GLU A 178 -11.89 8.45 5.04
CA GLU A 178 -11.10 8.37 3.83
C GLU A 178 -11.15 6.94 3.29
N GLU A 179 -11.31 6.83 1.97
CA GLU A 179 -11.39 5.54 1.29
C GLU A 179 -10.19 5.38 0.36
N TYR A 180 -9.40 4.34 0.61
CA TYR A 180 -8.23 3.97 -0.17
C TYR A 180 -8.51 2.67 -0.91
N TRP A 181 -8.12 2.61 -2.18
CA TRP A 181 -8.17 1.39 -2.98
C TRP A 181 -6.76 0.96 -3.36
N VAL A 182 -6.37 -0.22 -2.88
CA VAL A 182 -5.15 -0.85 -3.37
C VAL A 182 -5.49 -1.57 -4.66
N VAL A 183 -4.87 -1.14 -5.75
CA VAL A 183 -4.96 -1.79 -7.04
C VAL A 183 -3.99 -2.97 -7.02
N GLY A 184 -4.52 -4.18 -7.20
CA GLY A 184 -3.74 -5.40 -7.11
C GLY A 184 -4.00 -6.38 -8.25
N GLU A 185 -3.01 -7.21 -8.54
CA GLU A 185 -3.16 -8.42 -9.34
C GLU A 185 -3.31 -9.61 -8.40
N VAL A 186 -4.38 -10.39 -8.56
CA VAL A 186 -4.53 -11.67 -7.86
C VAL A 186 -3.63 -12.71 -8.51
N VAL A 187 -2.61 -13.15 -7.79
CA VAL A 187 -1.63 -14.15 -8.23
C VAL A 187 -1.79 -15.50 -7.52
N GLY A 188 -2.79 -15.63 -6.65
CA GLY A 188 -3.14 -16.87 -5.99
C GLY A 188 -4.42 -16.73 -5.20
N GLN A 189 -5.18 -17.82 -5.11
CA GLN A 189 -6.39 -17.87 -4.29
C GLN A 189 -6.50 -19.26 -3.68
N LYS A 190 -6.74 -19.32 -2.37
CA LYS A 190 -6.96 -20.58 -1.64
C LYS A 190 -8.02 -20.40 -0.56
N LYS A 191 -8.72 -21.48 -0.24
CA LYS A 191 -9.63 -21.51 0.90
C LYS A 191 -8.83 -21.87 2.14
N VAL A 192 -8.93 -21.05 3.18
CA VAL A 192 -8.26 -21.28 4.47
C VAL A 192 -9.34 -21.48 5.52
N VAL A 193 -9.10 -22.41 6.44
CA VAL A 193 -9.95 -22.59 7.62
C VAL A 193 -9.34 -21.72 8.71
N ALA A 194 -10.07 -20.70 9.16
CA ALA A 194 -9.66 -19.88 10.29
C ALA A 194 -9.65 -20.73 11.58
N ALA A 195 -8.97 -20.25 12.63
CA ALA A 195 -8.87 -20.95 13.91
C ALA A 195 -10.24 -21.31 14.52
N GLU A 196 -11.28 -20.53 14.20
CA GLU A 196 -12.66 -20.72 14.64
C GLU A 196 -13.49 -21.64 13.72
N GLY A 197 -12.87 -22.32 12.75
CA GLY A 197 -13.54 -23.19 11.78
C GLY A 197 -14.25 -22.44 10.64
N VAL A 198 -14.24 -21.10 10.65
CA VAL A 198 -14.81 -20.28 9.58
C VAL A 198 -13.95 -20.41 8.32
N ARG A 199 -14.58 -20.78 7.20
CA ARG A 199 -13.90 -20.83 5.90
C ARG A 199 -13.74 -19.41 5.37
N GLN A 200 -12.50 -18.90 5.35
CA GLN A 200 -12.16 -17.61 4.77
C GLN A 200 -11.39 -17.83 3.46
N SER A 201 -11.65 -16.99 2.45
CA SER A 201 -10.80 -16.96 1.26
C SER A 201 -9.51 -16.20 1.58
N GLN A 202 -8.37 -16.82 1.32
CA GLN A 202 -7.10 -16.11 1.23
C GLN A 202 -6.81 -15.81 -0.24
N VAL A 203 -6.43 -14.56 -0.51
CA VAL A 203 -6.05 -14.09 -1.84
C VAL A 203 -4.64 -13.53 -1.74
N ASP A 204 -3.74 -14.03 -2.59
CA ASP A 204 -2.39 -13.52 -2.72
C ASP A 204 -2.41 -12.42 -3.79
N VAL A 205 -1.98 -11.22 -3.42
CA VAL A 205 -2.10 -10.01 -4.24
C VAL A 205 -0.73 -9.36 -4.42
N VAL A 206 -0.35 -9.13 -5.67
CA VAL A 206 0.75 -8.21 -5.99
C VAL A 206 0.17 -6.79 -5.99
N LYS A 207 0.79 -5.85 -5.26
CA LYS A 207 0.38 -4.43 -5.23
C LYS A 207 0.94 -3.70 -6.46
N TRP A 208 0.09 -2.92 -7.12
CA TRP A 208 0.45 -2.15 -8.30
C TRP A 208 0.38 -0.64 -8.07
N ALA A 209 -0.70 -0.20 -7.46
CA ALA A 209 -0.95 1.20 -7.14
C ALA A 209 -1.86 1.32 -5.92
N VAL A 210 -1.95 2.54 -5.39
CA VAL A 210 -2.97 2.93 -4.41
C VAL A 210 -3.68 4.17 -4.95
N ILE A 211 -5.01 4.18 -4.83
CA ILE A 211 -5.88 5.27 -5.23
C ILE A 211 -6.56 5.80 -3.97
N LEU A 212 -6.53 7.11 -3.74
CA LEU A 212 -7.38 7.78 -2.77
C LEU A 212 -8.69 8.19 -3.46
N ALA A 213 -9.78 7.49 -3.16
CA ALA A 213 -10.99 7.50 -3.99
C ALA A 213 -11.93 8.68 -3.71
N CYS A 214 -12.08 9.12 -2.46
CA CYS A 214 -12.68 10.41 -2.03
C CYS A 214 -12.95 10.39 -0.51
N ALA A 215 -12.89 11.54 0.15
CA ALA A 215 -13.33 11.71 1.55
C ALA A 215 -14.85 11.92 1.71
N ASN A 216 -15.56 12.14 0.60
CA ASN A 216 -16.97 12.58 0.61
C ASN A 216 -17.98 11.44 0.40
N GLY A 217 -17.54 10.18 0.59
CA GLY A 217 -18.46 9.05 0.74
C GLY A 217 -19.40 8.82 -0.44
N ILE A 218 -18.92 8.90 -1.68
CA ILE A 218 -19.68 8.30 -2.79
C ILE A 218 -19.62 6.78 -2.56
N GLY A 219 -20.57 6.29 -1.77
CA GLY A 219 -20.69 4.90 -1.38
C GLY A 219 -20.93 4.05 -2.61
N TRP A 220 -19.85 3.62 -3.25
CA TRP A 220 -19.93 2.69 -4.35
C TRP A 220 -20.24 1.35 -3.74
N THR A 221 -21.45 0.86 -3.98
CA THR A 221 -21.72 -0.57 -3.84
C THR A 221 -20.93 -1.28 -4.93
N MET A 222 -19.73 -1.69 -4.58
CA MET A 222 -18.89 -2.56 -5.40
C MET A 222 -19.34 -3.99 -5.15
N ARG A 223 -19.34 -4.83 -6.19
CA ARG A 223 -19.43 -6.27 -5.97
C ARG A 223 -18.12 -6.72 -5.33
N SER A 224 -18.15 -6.90 -4.02
CA SER A 224 -17.02 -7.31 -3.20
C SER A 224 -17.35 -8.54 -2.37
N TRP A 225 -16.30 -9.14 -1.80
CA TRP A 225 -16.40 -10.14 -0.74
C TRP A 225 -15.24 -9.95 0.22
N ASP A 226 -15.39 -10.40 1.46
CA ASP A 226 -14.32 -10.35 2.46
C ASP A 226 -13.29 -11.43 2.21
N ALA A 227 -12.01 -11.06 2.28
CA ALA A 227 -10.91 -11.99 2.15
C ALA A 227 -9.72 -11.60 3.03
N LYS A 228 -8.91 -12.60 3.38
CA LYS A 228 -7.56 -12.39 3.88
C LYS A 228 -6.64 -12.10 2.70
N ILE A 229 -6.22 -10.86 2.55
CA ILE A 229 -5.34 -10.42 1.49
C ILE A 229 -3.90 -10.56 1.96
N VAL A 230 -3.11 -11.39 1.29
CA VAL A 230 -1.66 -11.53 1.55
C VAL A 230 -0.91 -10.83 0.43
N TYR A 231 -0.09 -9.85 0.79
CA TYR A 231 0.68 -9.10 -0.20
C TYR A 231 1.94 -9.86 -0.60
N VAL A 232 2.07 -10.10 -1.89
CA VAL A 232 3.25 -10.71 -2.53
C VAL A 232 4.13 -9.59 -3.06
N ALA A 233 5.43 -9.63 -2.76
CA ALA A 233 6.36 -8.54 -3.02
C ALA A 233 7.70 -9.02 -3.61
N ASN A 234 8.50 -8.09 -4.11
CA ASN A 234 9.89 -8.30 -4.52
C ASN A 234 10.05 -9.47 -5.53
N GLU A 235 11.02 -10.36 -5.29
CA GLU A 235 11.31 -11.50 -6.16
C GLU A 235 10.11 -12.46 -6.33
N GLU A 236 9.32 -12.68 -5.27
CA GLU A 236 8.14 -13.54 -5.37
C GLU A 236 7.08 -12.90 -6.29
N ALA A 237 6.87 -11.59 -6.17
CA ALA A 237 5.96 -10.87 -7.05
C ALA A 237 6.43 -10.92 -8.51
N LEU A 238 7.74 -10.72 -8.75
CA LEU A 238 8.35 -10.83 -10.08
C LEU A 238 8.14 -12.21 -10.72
N GLN A 239 8.16 -13.28 -9.93
CA GLN A 239 7.96 -14.65 -10.42
C GLN A 239 6.48 -14.98 -10.66
N ARG A 240 5.57 -14.38 -9.89
CA ARG A 240 4.16 -14.74 -9.89
C ARG A 240 3.27 -13.85 -10.75
N THR A 241 3.68 -12.61 -11.02
CA THR A 241 2.95 -11.72 -11.94
C THR A 241 3.09 -12.21 -13.38
N LYS A 242 2.00 -12.17 -14.15
CA LYS A 242 2.04 -12.43 -15.60
C LYS A 242 2.49 -11.22 -16.42
N TYR A 243 2.63 -10.06 -15.79
CA TYR A 243 2.87 -8.77 -16.45
C TYR A 243 4.22 -8.15 -16.08
N ARG A 244 5.19 -8.99 -15.73
CA ARG A 244 6.50 -8.59 -15.21
C ARG A 244 7.14 -7.52 -16.10
N ASP A 245 7.33 -7.82 -17.38
CA ASP A 245 8.09 -6.96 -18.28
C ASP A 245 7.37 -5.64 -18.56
N GLN A 246 6.03 -5.68 -18.71
CA GLN A 246 5.24 -4.48 -18.94
C GLN A 246 5.24 -3.58 -17.72
N TYR A 247 5.13 -4.14 -16.51
CA TYR A 247 5.19 -3.38 -15.27
C TYR A 247 6.56 -2.76 -15.08
N MET A 248 7.64 -3.54 -15.23
CA MET A 248 9.01 -3.05 -15.10
C MET A 248 9.27 -1.89 -16.06
N ASN A 249 8.88 -2.02 -17.33
CA ASN A 249 9.06 -0.96 -18.32
C ASN A 249 8.26 0.31 -17.96
N ALA A 250 7.00 0.16 -17.54
CA ALA A 250 6.17 1.29 -17.14
C ALA A 250 6.70 1.97 -15.86
N PHE A 251 7.17 1.18 -14.88
CA PHE A 251 7.79 1.69 -13.65
C PHE A 251 9.05 2.49 -13.95
N GLU A 252 9.92 1.96 -14.82
CA GLU A 252 11.14 2.65 -15.23
C GLU A 252 10.86 3.92 -16.03
N THR A 253 9.87 3.88 -16.92
CA THR A 253 9.39 5.07 -17.65
C THR A 253 8.88 6.14 -16.67
N MET A 254 8.07 5.74 -15.69
CA MET A 254 7.56 6.63 -14.64
C MET A 254 8.71 7.21 -13.80
N ARG A 255 9.75 6.43 -13.51
CA ARG A 255 10.94 6.87 -12.76
C ARG A 255 11.79 7.85 -13.57
N ALA A 256 12.07 7.55 -14.83
CA ALA A 256 12.85 8.40 -15.72
C ALA A 256 12.15 9.73 -16.03
N ASN A 257 10.82 9.73 -16.10
CA ASN A 257 10.01 10.92 -16.35
C ASN A 257 9.87 11.86 -15.14
N GLY A 258 10.59 11.59 -14.04
CA GLY A 258 10.84 12.50 -12.92
C GLY A 258 9.73 13.54 -12.71
N GLU A 259 8.65 13.14 -12.05
CA GLU A 259 7.60 14.06 -11.57
C GLU A 259 6.68 14.71 -12.63
N ARG A 260 6.68 14.29 -13.91
CA ARG A 260 5.76 14.89 -14.92
C ARG A 260 4.57 14.09 -15.42
N SER A 261 4.25 12.91 -14.88
CA SER A 261 3.06 12.16 -15.36
C SER A 261 2.04 11.87 -14.27
N THR A 262 1.13 12.82 -14.09
CA THR A 262 -0.31 12.53 -13.91
C THR A 262 -1.03 12.64 -15.27
N THR A 263 -0.39 12.19 -16.35
CA THR A 263 -0.96 12.24 -17.70
C THR A 263 -0.58 11.00 -18.49
N GLY A 264 -1.50 10.06 -18.51
CA GLY A 264 -1.87 9.27 -19.69
C GLY A 264 -3.34 9.53 -19.95
#